data_AF-A0A0D2KFY8-F1
#
_entry.id   AF-A0A0D2KFY8-F1
#
_cell.length_a   1.000
_cell.length_b   1.000
_cell.length_c   1.000
_cell.angle_alpha   90.00
_cell.angle_beta   90.00
_cell.angle_gamma   90.00
#
_symmetry.space_group_name_H-M   'P 1'
#
loop_
_entity.id
_entity.type
_entity.pdbx_description
1 polymer ?
#
loop_
_entity_poly.entity_id
_entity_poly.type
_entity_poly.pdbx_seq_one_letter_code
_entity_poly.pdbx_strand_id
1 'polypeptide(L)'
;MAAAKKRPHLPAPPPFNPQAQARAFEEGLAALAKQALQNDPEAAAQLRRYEAAVVRLEKAKAAEKELEKIFSEAAKAAVLEDAAAQEDAKTKANQLLADAEVAAAEKLLRAAQIEYEIAEGERSRLGAAAFSDADRAESGKAAAVAVVGGLAAAAPLALAAGGAGELLSLADAAACCALFGVTYRYAVREDAANTQLRGGAIAAFALVRAAGGFDLLQRTAAGGGGGDALLSLDVVGPAALYAAQCMLVFGFAAAALEVGFGSGFVRRMRGSATGGDGQQQ
;
A
#
# COMPACT_ATOMS: atom_id res chain seq x y z
N MET A 1 35.38 -97.18 109.94
CA MET A 1 34.58 -97.98 108.98
C MET A 1 33.12 -97.54 109.14
N ALA A 2 32.64 -96.51 108.44
CA ALA A 2 32.25 -96.45 107.03
C ALA A 2 31.06 -97.39 106.70
N ALA A 3 29.85 -96.83 106.53
CA ALA A 3 28.86 -97.28 105.54
C ALA A 3 27.71 -96.26 105.45
N ALA A 4 27.37 -95.92 104.21
CA ALA A 4 26.68 -94.70 103.81
C ALA A 4 25.17 -94.86 103.59
N LYS A 5 24.49 -93.73 103.79
CA LYS A 5 23.06 -93.44 103.63
C LYS A 5 22.70 -93.24 102.15
N LYS A 6 21.65 -93.91 101.65
CA LYS A 6 21.05 -93.66 100.32
C LYS A 6 19.70 -92.93 100.50
N ARG A 7 19.48 -91.79 99.82
CA ARG A 7 18.18 -91.07 99.78
C ARG A 7 17.56 -91.14 98.36
N PRO A 8 16.23 -91.12 98.22
CA PRO A 8 15.54 -91.12 96.92
C PRO A 8 15.27 -89.70 96.38
N HIS A 9 15.07 -89.65 95.06
CA HIS A 9 14.93 -88.51 94.14
C HIS A 9 13.53 -87.85 94.16
N LEU A 10 13.45 -86.52 93.99
CA LEU A 10 12.22 -85.72 93.77
C LEU A 10 12.26 -85.00 92.40
N PRO A 11 11.12 -84.88 91.67
CA PRO A 11 11.06 -84.27 90.34
C PRO A 11 10.91 -82.72 90.36
N ALA A 12 11.27 -82.09 89.23
CA ALA A 12 11.50 -80.65 89.05
C ALA A 12 10.21 -79.78 88.88
N PRO A 13 10.27 -78.48 89.24
CA PRO A 13 9.15 -77.53 89.12
C PRO A 13 9.00 -76.87 87.72
N PRO A 14 7.80 -76.35 87.37
CA PRO A 14 7.50 -75.74 86.05
C PRO A 14 8.07 -74.30 85.88
N PRO A 15 8.22 -73.81 84.63
CA PRO A 15 8.98 -72.59 84.30
C PRO A 15 8.21 -71.26 84.48
N PHE A 16 8.99 -70.19 84.70
CA PHE A 16 8.60 -68.80 85.00
C PHE A 16 8.20 -67.99 83.75
N ASN A 17 7.09 -67.22 83.80
CA ASN A 17 6.65 -66.34 82.71
C ASN A 17 6.46 -64.86 83.18
N PRO A 18 7.34 -63.92 82.79
CA PRO A 18 7.35 -62.54 83.29
C PRO A 18 6.23 -61.64 82.72
N GLN A 19 5.69 -61.93 81.53
CA GLN A 19 4.60 -61.12 80.96
C GLN A 19 3.29 -61.30 81.73
N ALA A 20 3.08 -62.48 82.33
CA ALA A 20 1.92 -62.75 83.17
C ALA A 20 1.98 -61.98 84.51
N GLN A 21 3.17 -61.79 85.08
CA GLN A 21 3.35 -61.03 86.31
C GLN A 21 3.21 -59.52 86.10
N ALA A 22 3.69 -58.98 84.97
CA ALA A 22 3.50 -57.56 84.64
C ALA A 22 2.01 -57.20 84.47
N ARG A 23 1.24 -58.03 83.74
CA ARG A 23 -0.20 -57.84 83.61
C ARG A 23 -0.94 -57.98 84.94
N ALA A 24 -0.59 -58.99 85.76
CA ALA A 24 -1.20 -59.15 87.08
C ALA A 24 -0.88 -57.97 88.03
N PHE A 25 0.31 -57.37 87.91
CA PHE A 25 0.68 -56.18 88.67
C PHE A 25 -0.06 -54.93 88.19
N GLU A 26 -0.17 -54.70 86.88
CA GLU A 26 -0.95 -53.61 86.29
C GLU A 26 -2.45 -53.74 86.64
N GLU A 27 -3.00 -54.94 86.56
CA GLU A 27 -4.38 -55.23 86.95
C GLU A 27 -4.60 -55.05 88.46
N GLY A 28 -3.62 -55.43 89.29
CA GLY A 28 -3.64 -55.21 90.74
C GLY A 28 -3.55 -53.74 91.12
N LEU A 29 -2.71 -52.95 90.43
CA LEU A 29 -2.59 -51.51 90.64
C LEU A 29 -3.87 -50.78 90.18
N ALA A 30 -4.45 -51.20 89.05
CA ALA A 30 -5.73 -50.68 88.56
C ALA A 30 -6.89 -51.01 89.52
N ALA A 31 -6.89 -52.19 90.14
CA ALA A 31 -7.87 -52.58 91.15
C ALA A 31 -7.71 -51.76 92.45
N LEU A 32 -6.48 -51.52 92.91
CA LEU A 32 -6.19 -50.71 94.09
C LEU A 32 -6.56 -49.23 93.86
N ALA A 33 -6.26 -48.69 92.68
CA ALA A 33 -6.67 -47.34 92.29
C ALA A 33 -8.20 -47.20 92.22
N LYS A 34 -8.89 -48.22 91.70
CA LYS A 34 -10.37 -48.26 91.66
C LYS A 34 -10.99 -48.33 93.05
N GLN A 35 -10.37 -49.05 93.99
CA GLN A 35 -10.81 -49.14 95.38
C GLN A 35 -10.53 -47.84 96.17
N ALA A 36 -9.41 -47.15 95.91
CA ALA A 36 -9.11 -45.84 96.50
C ALA A 36 -10.06 -44.74 95.98
N LEU A 37 -10.40 -44.78 94.69
CA LEU A 37 -11.34 -43.83 94.07
C LEU A 37 -12.79 -43.99 94.55
N GLN A 38 -13.16 -45.18 95.05
CA GLN A 38 -14.49 -45.45 95.62
C GLN A 38 -14.63 -44.94 97.06
N ASN A 39 -13.52 -44.76 97.79
CA ASN A 39 -13.52 -44.37 99.19
C ASN A 39 -13.31 -42.86 99.42
N ASP A 40 -12.93 -42.08 98.40
CA ASP A 40 -12.70 -40.63 98.52
C ASP A 40 -13.38 -39.83 97.39
N PRO A 41 -14.54 -39.19 97.66
CA PRO A 41 -15.31 -38.46 96.66
C PRO A 41 -14.65 -37.16 96.20
N GLU A 42 -13.72 -36.57 96.96
CA GLU A 42 -13.05 -35.32 96.58
C GLU A 42 -11.94 -35.55 95.56
N ALA A 43 -11.17 -36.64 95.70
CA ALA A 43 -10.15 -37.04 94.72
C ALA A 43 -10.77 -37.36 93.35
N ALA A 44 -11.94 -38.01 93.33
CA ALA A 44 -12.69 -38.25 92.10
C ALA A 44 -13.17 -36.95 91.41
N ALA A 45 -13.54 -35.93 92.20
CA ALA A 45 -13.95 -34.64 91.67
C ALA A 45 -12.77 -33.83 91.09
N GLN A 46 -11.58 -33.92 91.68
CA GLN A 46 -10.37 -33.26 91.17
C GLN A 46 -9.89 -33.89 89.86
N LEU A 47 -9.90 -35.21 89.74
CA LEU A 47 -9.56 -35.91 88.49
C LEU A 47 -10.51 -35.55 87.36
N ARG A 48 -11.82 -35.47 87.61
CA ARG A 48 -12.79 -34.99 86.60
C ARG A 48 -12.54 -33.55 86.16
N ARG A 49 -12.08 -32.68 87.07
CA ARG A 49 -11.70 -31.29 86.73
C ARG A 49 -10.44 -31.26 85.89
N TYR A 50 -9.44 -32.10 86.19
CA TYR A 50 -8.23 -32.25 85.39
C TYR A 50 -8.54 -32.85 84.02
N GLU A 51 -9.35 -33.90 83.93
CA GLU A 51 -9.82 -34.45 82.65
C GLU A 51 -10.56 -33.39 81.83
N ALA A 52 -11.46 -32.62 82.44
CA ALA A 52 -12.15 -31.52 81.76
C ALA A 52 -11.18 -30.42 81.29
N ALA A 53 -10.13 -30.14 82.06
CA ALA A 53 -9.09 -29.18 81.69
C ALA A 53 -8.19 -29.71 80.55
N VAL A 54 -7.83 -30.99 80.57
CA VAL A 54 -7.05 -31.66 79.52
C VAL A 54 -7.85 -31.72 78.22
N VAL A 55 -9.13 -32.09 78.28
CA VAL A 55 -10.03 -32.09 77.11
C VAL A 55 -10.16 -30.68 76.51
N ARG A 56 -10.22 -29.63 77.34
CA ARG A 56 -10.22 -28.24 76.86
C ARG A 56 -8.89 -27.85 76.23
N LEU A 57 -7.76 -28.26 76.80
CA LEU A 57 -6.44 -28.02 76.24
C LEU A 57 -6.25 -28.72 74.89
N GLU A 58 -6.70 -29.98 74.76
CA GLU A 58 -6.63 -30.70 73.48
C GLU A 58 -7.52 -30.06 72.41
N LYS A 59 -8.73 -29.63 72.78
CA LYS A 59 -9.60 -28.86 71.88
C LYS A 59 -8.97 -27.52 71.47
N ALA A 60 -8.32 -26.82 72.40
CA ALA A 60 -7.62 -25.57 72.11
C ALA A 60 -6.43 -25.79 71.16
N LYS A 61 -5.61 -26.83 71.40
CA LYS A 61 -4.50 -27.20 70.51
C LYS A 61 -4.97 -27.63 69.12
N ALA A 62 -6.10 -28.32 69.05
CA ALA A 62 -6.70 -28.69 67.77
C ALA A 62 -7.17 -27.43 67.00
N ALA A 63 -7.81 -26.49 67.68
CA ALA A 63 -8.24 -25.22 67.10
C ALA A 63 -7.05 -24.34 66.66
N GLU A 64 -5.97 -24.26 67.45
CA GLU A 64 -4.74 -23.54 67.05
C GLU A 64 -4.12 -24.12 65.78
N LYS A 65 -4.05 -25.45 65.67
CA LYS A 65 -3.50 -26.11 64.48
C LYS A 65 -4.36 -25.91 63.24
N GLU A 66 -5.68 -25.83 63.41
CA GLU A 66 -6.60 -25.50 62.32
C GLU A 66 -6.46 -24.03 61.90
N LEU A 67 -6.35 -23.12 62.88
CA LEU A 67 -6.13 -21.70 62.63
C LEU A 67 -4.80 -21.42 61.94
N GLU A 68 -3.72 -22.09 62.35
CA GLU A 68 -2.40 -21.98 61.70
C GLU A 68 -2.44 -22.46 60.25
N LYS A 69 -3.17 -23.53 59.95
CA LYS A 69 -3.39 -23.98 58.57
C LYS A 69 -4.11 -22.92 57.74
N ILE A 70 -5.22 -22.38 58.26
CA ILE A 70 -6.01 -21.33 57.59
C ILE A 70 -5.14 -20.10 57.33
N PHE A 71 -4.36 -19.64 58.31
CA PHE A 71 -3.44 -18.51 58.12
C PHE A 71 -2.35 -18.81 57.09
N SER A 72 -1.79 -20.02 57.07
CA SER A 72 -0.78 -20.38 56.06
C SER A 72 -1.36 -20.46 54.65
N GLU A 73 -2.60 -20.93 54.51
CA GLU A 73 -3.29 -21.02 53.23
C GLU A 73 -3.69 -19.63 52.73
N ALA A 74 -4.21 -18.77 53.61
CA ALA A 74 -4.51 -17.37 53.30
C ALA A 74 -3.24 -16.58 52.92
N ALA A 75 -2.13 -16.78 53.63
CA ALA A 75 -0.85 -16.14 53.29
C ALA A 75 -0.33 -16.60 51.92
N LYS A 76 -0.44 -17.89 51.59
CA LYS A 76 -0.07 -18.41 50.26
C LYS A 76 -0.98 -17.87 49.17
N ALA A 77 -2.29 -17.79 49.41
CA ALA A 77 -3.25 -17.24 48.47
C ALA A 77 -2.97 -15.76 48.17
N ALA A 78 -2.69 -14.95 49.19
CA ALA A 78 -2.34 -13.54 49.04
C ALA A 78 -1.05 -13.34 48.21
N VAL A 79 -0.01 -14.15 48.45
CA VAL A 79 1.24 -14.08 47.66
C VAL A 79 1.01 -14.43 46.18
N LEU A 80 0.15 -15.41 45.89
CA LEU A 80 -0.20 -15.78 44.51
C LEU A 80 -1.04 -14.70 43.82
N GLU A 81 -1.96 -14.07 44.55
CA GLU A 81 -2.78 -12.96 44.04
C GLU A 81 -1.92 -11.73 43.72
N ASP A 82 -1.00 -11.36 44.61
CA ASP A 82 -0.05 -10.26 44.38
C ASP A 82 0.88 -10.56 43.19
N ALA A 83 1.34 -11.81 43.04
CA ALA A 83 2.16 -12.22 41.90
C ALA A 83 1.39 -12.14 40.58
N ALA A 84 0.14 -12.62 40.56
CA ALA A 84 -0.74 -12.52 39.39
C ALA A 84 -1.04 -11.06 39.02
N ALA A 85 -1.34 -10.21 40.01
CA ALA A 85 -1.57 -8.79 39.80
C ALA A 85 -0.35 -8.07 39.21
N GLN A 86 0.87 -8.45 39.62
CA GLN A 86 2.11 -7.92 39.06
C GLN A 86 2.36 -8.39 37.63
N GLU A 87 2.07 -9.64 37.29
CA GLU A 87 2.16 -10.14 35.92
C GLU A 87 1.16 -9.46 34.99
N ASP A 88 -0.07 -9.26 35.44
CA ASP A 88 -1.09 -8.50 34.71
C ASP A 88 -0.66 -7.05 34.49
N ALA A 89 -0.09 -6.41 35.51
CA ALA A 89 0.42 -5.05 35.41
C ALA A 89 1.57 -4.93 34.40
N LYS A 90 2.52 -5.88 34.39
CA LYS A 90 3.60 -5.95 33.40
C LYS A 90 3.08 -6.17 31.99
N THR A 91 2.09 -7.06 31.84
CA THR A 91 1.50 -7.37 30.54
C THR A 91 0.79 -6.14 29.97
N LYS A 92 0.00 -5.43 30.79
CA LYS A 92 -0.64 -4.17 30.40
C LYS A 92 0.38 -3.08 30.05
N ALA A 93 1.46 -2.95 30.83
CA ALA A 93 2.52 -1.98 30.53
C ALA A 93 3.20 -2.27 29.18
N ASN A 94 3.49 -3.54 28.89
CA ASN A 94 4.07 -3.94 27.60
C ASN A 94 3.11 -3.71 26.43
N GLN A 95 1.81 -3.96 26.61
CA GLN A 95 0.78 -3.68 25.59
C GLN A 95 0.72 -2.18 25.28
N LEU A 96 0.69 -1.33 26.32
CA LEU A 96 0.68 0.13 26.12
C LEU A 96 1.92 0.65 25.41
N LEU A 97 3.10 0.06 25.69
CA LEU A 97 4.33 0.42 25.01
C LEU A 97 4.28 0.02 23.53
N ALA A 98 3.82 -1.20 23.24
CA ALA A 98 3.65 -1.69 21.88
C ALA A 98 2.66 -0.83 21.08
N ASP A 99 1.52 -0.46 21.69
CA ASP A 99 0.52 0.41 21.06
C ASP A 99 1.09 1.80 20.77
N ALA A 100 1.92 2.35 21.68
CA ALA A 100 2.58 3.64 21.48
C ALA A 100 3.61 3.59 20.34
N GLU A 101 4.38 2.50 20.22
CA GLU A 101 5.33 2.28 19.13
C GLU A 101 4.63 2.15 17.77
N VAL A 102 3.54 1.38 17.70
CA VAL A 102 2.72 1.25 16.49
C VAL A 102 2.14 2.60 16.07
N ALA A 103 1.59 3.36 17.02
CA ALA A 103 1.05 4.69 16.74
C ALA A 103 2.12 5.68 16.25
N ALA A 104 3.37 5.56 16.72
CA ALA A 104 4.49 6.35 16.23
C ALA A 104 4.90 5.92 14.81
N ALA A 105 4.99 4.62 14.56
CA ALA A 105 5.32 4.07 13.25
C ALA A 105 4.28 4.44 12.17
N GLU A 106 2.99 4.39 12.51
CA GLU A 106 1.92 4.80 11.60
C GLU A 106 2.01 6.27 11.20
N LYS A 107 2.37 7.16 12.14
CA LYS A 107 2.57 8.59 11.84
C LYS A 107 3.72 8.81 10.87
N LEU A 108 4.83 8.10 11.06
CA LEU A 108 5.98 8.17 10.15
C LEU A 108 5.62 7.62 8.77
N LEU A 109 4.88 6.50 8.71
CA LEU A 109 4.41 5.94 7.44
C LEU A 109 3.48 6.89 6.69
N ARG A 110 2.53 7.53 7.37
CA ARG A 110 1.64 8.52 6.74
C ARG A 110 2.42 9.74 6.23
N ALA A 111 3.40 10.23 6.99
CA ALA A 111 4.25 11.31 6.53
C ALA A 111 5.04 10.92 5.27
N ALA A 112 5.64 9.72 5.28
CA ALA A 112 6.36 9.19 4.13
C ALA A 112 5.46 8.95 2.90
N GLN A 113 4.22 8.49 3.10
CA GLN A 113 3.24 8.33 2.03
C GLN A 113 2.85 9.68 1.40
N ILE A 114 2.59 10.70 2.22
CA ILE A 114 2.29 12.05 1.73
C ILE A 114 3.47 12.62 0.94
N GLU A 115 4.69 12.48 1.44
CA GLU A 115 5.89 12.92 0.72
C GLU A 115 6.07 12.17 -0.61
N TYR A 116 5.82 10.87 -0.62
CA TYR A 116 5.86 10.05 -1.83
C TYR A 116 4.81 10.49 -2.87
N GLU A 117 3.57 10.71 -2.45
CA GLU A 117 2.49 11.18 -3.32
C GLU A 117 2.79 12.57 -3.91
N ILE A 118 3.35 13.48 -3.09
CA ILE A 118 3.78 14.80 -3.56
C ILE A 118 4.90 14.65 -4.59
N ALA A 119 5.91 13.84 -4.31
CA ALA A 119 7.04 13.61 -5.21
C ALA A 119 6.61 12.94 -6.54
N GLU A 120 5.68 11.99 -6.48
CA GLU A 120 5.11 11.34 -7.66
C GLU A 120 4.25 12.32 -8.48
N GLY A 121 3.48 13.18 -7.80
CA GLY A 121 2.73 14.27 -8.42
C GLY A 121 3.62 15.27 -9.14
N GLU A 122 4.74 15.68 -8.53
CA GLU A 122 5.74 16.56 -9.15
C GLU A 122 6.44 15.89 -10.34
N ARG A 123 6.86 14.63 -10.19
CA ARG A 123 7.46 13.86 -11.28
C ARG A 123 6.53 13.73 -12.48
N SER A 124 5.24 13.49 -12.23
CA SER A 124 4.21 13.41 -13.26
C SER A 124 4.00 14.75 -13.96
N ARG A 125 3.99 15.87 -13.21
CA ARG A 125 3.88 17.22 -13.77
C ARG A 125 5.10 17.61 -14.61
N LEU A 126 6.31 17.36 -14.10
CA LEU A 126 7.56 17.62 -14.83
C LEU A 126 7.67 16.76 -16.09
N GLY A 127 7.27 15.48 -15.99
CA GLY A 127 7.15 14.60 -17.15
C GLY A 127 6.19 15.18 -18.19
N ALA A 128 4.97 15.52 -17.79
CA ALA A 128 3.96 16.12 -18.68
C ALA A 128 4.43 17.43 -19.32
N ALA A 129 5.11 18.29 -18.56
CA ALA A 129 5.69 19.54 -19.08
C ALA A 129 6.82 19.26 -20.09
N ALA A 130 7.74 18.34 -19.79
CA ALA A 130 8.80 17.94 -20.71
C ALA A 130 8.26 17.30 -21.99
N PHE A 131 7.19 16.50 -21.90
CA PHE A 131 6.48 15.96 -23.07
C PHE A 131 5.83 17.07 -23.89
N SER A 132 5.20 18.05 -23.25
CA SER A 132 4.62 19.22 -23.91
C SER A 132 5.68 20.02 -24.69
N ASP A 133 6.83 20.28 -24.08
CA ASP A 133 7.91 21.01 -24.74
C ASP A 133 8.53 20.23 -25.91
N ALA A 134 8.71 18.91 -25.76
CA ALA A 134 9.12 18.05 -26.86
C ALA A 134 8.10 18.09 -28.01
N ASP A 135 6.80 18.07 -27.71
CA ASP A 135 5.75 18.18 -28.73
C ASP A 135 5.76 19.54 -29.42
N ARG A 136 6.06 20.63 -28.72
CA ARG A 136 6.21 21.96 -29.34
C ARG A 136 7.40 22.00 -30.29
N ALA A 137 8.54 21.43 -29.88
CA ALA A 137 9.74 21.34 -30.72
C ALA A 137 9.48 20.51 -31.99
N GLU A 138 8.79 19.38 -31.87
CA GLU A 138 8.43 18.53 -33.02
C GLU A 138 7.43 19.22 -33.97
N SER A 139 6.54 20.07 -33.46
CA SER A 139 5.64 20.89 -34.29
C SER A 139 6.43 21.96 -35.06
N GLY A 140 7.45 22.54 -34.44
CA GLY A 140 8.38 23.44 -35.12
C GLY A 140 9.14 22.76 -36.26
N LYS A 141 9.62 21.53 -36.05
CA LYS A 141 10.26 20.74 -37.11
C LYS A 141 9.29 20.43 -38.25
N ALA A 142 8.06 20.03 -37.94
CA ALA A 142 7.03 19.80 -38.94
C ALA A 142 6.76 21.05 -39.78
N ALA A 143 6.61 22.22 -39.14
CA ALA A 143 6.47 23.49 -39.83
C ALA A 143 7.65 23.75 -40.78
N ALA A 144 8.88 23.57 -40.31
CA ALA A 144 10.08 23.79 -41.12
C ALA A 144 10.15 22.85 -42.34
N VAL A 145 9.89 21.56 -42.15
CA VAL A 145 9.90 20.57 -43.25
C VAL A 145 8.82 20.87 -44.28
N ALA A 146 7.62 21.24 -43.83
CA ALA A 146 6.52 21.63 -44.70
C ALA A 146 6.85 22.89 -45.52
N VAL A 147 7.48 23.90 -44.89
CA VAL A 147 7.98 25.10 -45.59
C VAL A 147 8.98 24.73 -46.67
N VAL A 148 9.99 23.92 -46.34
CA VAL A 148 11.00 23.51 -47.33
C VAL A 148 10.36 22.76 -48.49
N GLY A 149 9.45 21.82 -48.21
CA GLY A 149 8.73 21.08 -49.25
C GLY A 149 7.86 21.98 -50.13
N GLY A 150 7.04 22.83 -49.52
CA GLY A 150 6.16 23.72 -50.28
C GLY A 150 6.91 24.80 -51.07
N LEU A 151 7.98 25.35 -50.51
CA LEU A 151 8.84 26.29 -51.22
C LEU A 151 9.62 25.62 -52.35
N ALA A 152 9.99 24.34 -52.25
CA ALA A 152 10.61 23.63 -53.37
C ALA A 152 9.68 23.54 -54.59
N ALA A 153 8.35 23.50 -54.38
CA ALA A 153 7.36 23.56 -55.44
C ALA A 153 7.10 24.99 -55.95
N ALA A 154 7.16 26.00 -55.08
CA ALA A 154 6.88 27.39 -55.44
C ALA A 154 8.10 28.14 -56.02
N ALA A 155 9.32 27.76 -55.64
CA ALA A 155 10.55 28.48 -55.99
C ALA A 155 10.82 28.55 -57.51
N PRO A 156 10.64 27.48 -58.31
CA PRO A 156 10.84 27.57 -59.76
C PRO A 156 9.91 28.60 -60.41
N LEU A 157 8.68 28.75 -59.91
CA LEU A 157 7.71 29.71 -60.41
C LEU A 157 8.06 31.15 -59.99
N ALA A 158 8.42 31.35 -58.72
CA ALA A 158 8.78 32.68 -58.21
C ALA A 158 10.07 33.22 -58.86
N LEU A 159 11.06 32.35 -59.11
CA LEU A 159 12.29 32.69 -59.82
C LEU A 159 12.05 33.04 -61.30
N ALA A 160 11.06 32.41 -61.94
CA ALA A 160 10.68 32.70 -63.32
C ALA A 160 9.91 34.02 -63.44
N ALA A 161 9.13 34.41 -62.43
CA ALA A 161 8.32 35.63 -62.43
C ALA A 161 9.15 36.90 -62.17
N GLY A 162 10.07 36.87 -61.19
CA GLY A 162 11.02 37.95 -60.89
C GLY A 162 10.38 39.24 -60.32
N GLY A 163 10.88 39.72 -59.17
CA GLY A 163 10.48 41.03 -58.60
C GLY A 163 10.27 41.04 -57.09
N ALA A 164 10.11 42.22 -56.50
CA ALA A 164 9.93 42.37 -55.05
C ALA A 164 8.58 41.82 -54.53
N GLY A 165 7.55 41.79 -55.38
CA GLY A 165 6.24 41.19 -55.04
C GLY A 165 6.28 39.67 -54.87
N GLU A 166 7.21 39.00 -55.55
CA GLU A 166 7.40 37.55 -55.43
C GLU A 166 7.94 37.16 -54.06
N LEU A 167 8.75 38.01 -53.42
CA LEU A 167 9.25 37.73 -52.07
C LEU A 167 8.11 37.71 -51.04
N LEU A 168 7.12 38.60 -51.22
CA LEU A 168 5.93 38.64 -50.35
C LEU A 168 5.04 37.43 -50.59
N SER A 169 4.86 37.01 -51.85
CA SER A 169 4.15 35.79 -52.23
C SER A 169 4.83 34.53 -51.67
N LEU A 170 6.17 34.49 -51.68
CA LEU A 170 6.96 33.39 -51.13
C LEU A 170 6.87 33.34 -49.60
N ALA A 171 6.88 34.50 -48.94
CA ALA A 171 6.71 34.61 -47.48
C ALA A 171 5.30 34.16 -47.06
N ASP A 172 4.27 34.54 -47.80
CA ASP A 172 2.90 34.07 -47.60
C ASP A 172 2.79 32.55 -47.82
N ALA A 173 3.41 32.02 -48.88
CA ALA A 173 3.50 30.57 -49.11
C ALA A 173 4.20 29.85 -47.96
N ALA A 174 5.31 30.38 -47.46
CA ALA A 174 6.02 29.85 -46.31
C ALA A 174 5.14 29.87 -45.05
N ALA A 175 4.46 30.97 -44.75
CA ALA A 175 3.56 31.07 -43.60
C ALA A 175 2.42 30.03 -43.68
N CYS A 176 1.79 29.89 -44.85
CA CYS A 176 0.76 28.87 -45.05
C CYS A 176 1.31 27.44 -44.93
N CYS A 177 2.50 27.16 -45.48
CA CYS A 177 3.13 25.85 -45.38
C CYS A 177 3.54 25.51 -43.94
N ALA A 178 4.02 26.50 -43.18
CA ALA A 178 4.34 26.35 -41.76
C ALA A 178 3.09 25.96 -40.96
N LEU A 179 2.00 26.71 -41.13
CA LEU A 179 0.72 26.41 -40.47
C LEU A 179 0.20 25.03 -40.89
N PHE A 180 0.20 24.74 -42.19
CA PHE A 180 -0.18 23.44 -42.72
C PHE A 180 0.63 22.30 -42.11
N GLY A 181 1.96 22.44 -41.98
CA GLY A 181 2.81 21.40 -41.42
C GLY A 181 2.48 21.07 -39.96
N VAL A 182 2.20 22.10 -39.16
CA VAL A 182 1.72 21.92 -37.79
C VAL A 182 0.38 21.18 -37.82
N THR A 183 -0.60 21.67 -38.59
CA THR A 183 -1.93 21.07 -38.68
C THR A 183 -1.89 19.63 -39.20
N TYR A 184 -1.08 19.33 -40.21
CA TYR A 184 -0.93 18.01 -40.81
C TYR A 184 -0.35 17.01 -39.80
N ARG A 185 0.63 17.42 -38.99
CA ARG A 185 1.17 16.58 -37.89
C ARG A 185 0.09 16.22 -36.85
N TYR A 186 -0.84 17.14 -36.59
CA TYR A 186 -1.95 16.92 -35.65
C TYR A 186 -3.14 16.17 -36.25
N ALA A 187 -3.41 16.33 -37.55
CA ALA A 187 -4.56 15.75 -38.26
C ALA A 187 -4.28 14.33 -38.77
N VAL A 188 -3.08 14.08 -39.28
CA VAL A 188 -2.64 12.76 -39.80
C VAL A 188 -1.84 12.05 -38.70
N ARG A 189 -2.51 11.71 -37.59
CA ARG A 189 -1.92 10.95 -36.48
C ARG A 189 -1.67 9.49 -36.89
N GLU A 190 -1.49 8.59 -35.92
CA GLU A 190 -1.18 7.16 -36.09
C GLU A 190 -2.06 6.40 -37.12
N ASP A 191 -3.22 6.94 -37.51
CA ASP A 191 -4.01 6.51 -38.68
C ASP A 191 -3.36 6.92 -40.02
N ALA A 192 -2.06 6.64 -40.15
CA ALA A 192 -1.28 6.81 -41.37
C ALA A 192 -1.93 6.13 -42.60
N ALA A 193 -2.80 5.14 -42.38
CA ALA A 193 -3.49 4.40 -43.44
C ALA A 193 -4.64 5.17 -44.09
N ASN A 194 -5.16 6.24 -43.49
CA ASN A 194 -6.30 6.97 -44.05
C ASN A 194 -5.85 8.00 -45.11
N THR A 195 -5.79 7.54 -46.35
CA THR A 195 -5.44 8.37 -47.52
C THR A 195 -6.44 9.50 -47.78
N GLN A 196 -7.70 9.35 -47.37
CA GLN A 196 -8.73 10.39 -47.50
C GLN A 196 -8.46 11.58 -46.58
N LEU A 197 -8.00 11.34 -45.34
CA LEU A 197 -7.60 12.41 -44.41
C LEU A 197 -6.41 13.21 -44.94
N ARG A 198 -5.42 12.53 -45.53
CA ARG A 198 -4.24 13.19 -46.14
C ARG A 198 -4.64 14.05 -47.33
N GLY A 199 -5.40 13.47 -48.27
CA GLY A 199 -5.87 14.18 -49.46
C GLY A 199 -6.81 15.34 -49.11
N GLY A 200 -7.70 15.13 -48.14
CA GLY A 200 -8.63 16.15 -47.65
C GLY A 200 -7.91 17.33 -46.99
N ALA A 201 -6.87 17.09 -46.18
CA ALA A 201 -6.08 18.16 -45.57
C ALA A 201 -5.35 19.01 -46.62
N ILE A 202 -4.74 18.36 -47.62
CA ILE A 202 -4.08 19.06 -48.75
C ILE A 202 -5.11 19.89 -49.52
N ALA A 203 -6.24 19.29 -49.87
CA ALA A 203 -7.29 19.96 -50.65
C ALA A 203 -7.89 21.15 -49.90
N ALA A 204 -8.14 21.03 -48.60
CA ALA A 204 -8.69 22.10 -47.79
C ALA A 204 -7.77 23.33 -47.72
N PHE A 205 -6.49 23.13 -47.42
CA PHE A 205 -5.52 24.23 -47.35
C PHE A 205 -5.27 24.87 -48.72
N ALA A 206 -5.18 24.05 -49.78
CA ALA A 206 -5.05 24.54 -51.14
C ALA A 206 -6.25 25.39 -51.57
N LEU A 207 -7.47 24.93 -51.28
CA LEU A 207 -8.70 25.64 -51.62
C LEU A 207 -8.82 26.96 -50.86
N VAL A 208 -8.54 26.98 -49.55
CA VAL A 208 -8.59 28.21 -48.74
C VAL A 208 -7.61 29.25 -49.26
N ARG A 209 -6.37 28.84 -49.57
CA ARG A 209 -5.35 29.72 -50.16
C ARG A 209 -5.79 30.22 -51.55
N ALA A 210 -6.30 29.33 -52.40
CA ALA A 210 -6.76 29.67 -53.74
C ALA A 210 -7.95 30.64 -53.72
N ALA A 211 -8.89 30.46 -52.79
CA ALA A 211 -10.04 31.36 -52.62
C ALA A 211 -9.62 32.78 -52.21
N GLY A 212 -8.58 32.91 -51.37
CA GLY A 212 -7.99 34.22 -51.04
C GLY A 212 -7.36 34.90 -52.25
N GLY A 213 -6.67 34.14 -53.10
CA GLY A 213 -6.11 34.65 -54.36
C GLY A 213 -7.18 35.05 -55.37
N PHE A 214 -8.28 34.29 -55.43
CA PHE A 214 -9.42 34.59 -56.31
C PHE A 214 -10.10 35.91 -55.96
N ASP A 215 -10.33 36.21 -54.68
CA ASP A 215 -10.90 37.50 -54.24
C ASP A 215 -10.04 38.68 -54.72
N LEU A 216 -8.71 38.55 -54.63
CA LEU A 216 -7.78 39.57 -55.11
C LEU A 216 -7.85 39.72 -56.63
N LEU A 217 -7.87 38.60 -57.37
CA LEU A 217 -7.97 38.59 -58.83
C LEU A 217 -9.28 39.23 -59.31
N GLN A 218 -10.37 38.91 -58.63
CA GLN A 218 -11.70 39.46 -58.91
C GLN A 218 -11.72 40.98 -58.68
N ARG A 219 -11.15 41.48 -57.57
CA ARG A 219 -11.06 42.92 -57.30
C ARG A 219 -10.22 43.67 -58.34
N THR A 220 -9.13 43.06 -58.80
CA THR A 220 -8.30 43.65 -59.86
C THR A 220 -9.00 43.65 -61.22
N ALA A 221 -9.79 42.60 -61.53
CA ALA A 221 -10.57 42.52 -62.76
C ALA A 221 -11.83 43.43 -62.73
N ALA A 222 -12.47 43.57 -61.57
CA ALA A 222 -13.66 44.41 -61.37
C ALA A 222 -13.37 45.92 -61.50
N GLY A 223 -12.12 46.34 -61.34
CA GLY A 223 -11.67 47.69 -61.70
C GLY A 223 -11.84 48.03 -63.19
N GLY A 224 -12.11 47.04 -64.04
CA GLY A 224 -12.37 47.18 -65.48
C GLY A 224 -13.83 47.28 -65.92
N GLY A 225 -14.82 47.27 -65.00
CA GLY A 225 -16.19 47.72 -65.29
C GLY A 225 -17.11 46.79 -66.12
N GLY A 226 -17.23 45.50 -65.81
CA GLY A 226 -18.24 44.62 -66.44
C GLY A 226 -18.74 43.49 -65.54
N GLY A 227 -20.07 43.36 -65.42
CA GLY A 227 -20.76 42.39 -64.54
C GLY A 227 -20.62 40.91 -64.90
N ASP A 228 -20.11 40.57 -66.08
CA ASP A 228 -19.85 39.20 -66.54
C ASP A 228 -18.42 38.70 -66.25
N ALA A 229 -17.59 39.50 -65.57
CA ALA A 229 -16.19 39.17 -65.30
C ALA A 229 -15.96 37.90 -64.46
N LEU A 230 -16.99 37.43 -63.73
CA LEU A 230 -16.90 36.26 -62.84
C LEU A 230 -16.65 34.93 -63.56
N LEU A 231 -17.14 34.79 -64.80
CA LEU A 231 -16.99 33.57 -65.61
C LEU A 231 -16.15 33.79 -66.86
N SER A 232 -15.55 34.98 -67.00
CA SER A 232 -14.63 35.22 -68.11
C SER A 232 -13.43 34.30 -68.00
N LEU A 233 -12.99 33.77 -69.13
CA LEU A 233 -11.82 32.90 -69.23
C LEU A 233 -10.55 33.62 -68.71
N ASP A 234 -10.52 34.95 -68.79
CA ASP A 234 -9.44 35.80 -68.30
C ASP A 234 -9.32 35.83 -66.77
N VAL A 235 -10.38 35.47 -66.05
CA VAL A 235 -10.40 35.39 -64.57
C VAL A 235 -10.36 33.94 -64.13
N VAL A 236 -11.15 33.07 -64.77
CA VAL A 236 -11.26 31.65 -64.43
C VAL A 236 -9.97 30.89 -64.75
N GLY A 237 -9.31 31.18 -65.87
CA GLY A 237 -8.08 30.51 -66.28
C GLY A 237 -6.93 30.72 -65.28
N PRO A 238 -6.54 31.98 -64.98
CA PRO A 238 -5.50 32.26 -63.99
C PRO A 238 -5.88 31.79 -62.57
N ALA A 239 -7.15 31.89 -62.18
CA ALA A 239 -7.62 31.37 -60.89
C ALA A 239 -7.46 29.84 -60.78
N ALA A 240 -7.80 29.10 -61.84
CA ALA A 240 -7.63 27.64 -61.87
C ALA A 240 -6.15 27.24 -61.84
N LEU A 241 -5.29 27.96 -62.57
CA LEU A 241 -3.84 27.75 -62.52
C LEU A 241 -3.27 28.05 -61.12
N TYR A 242 -3.73 29.12 -60.47
CA TYR A 242 -3.33 29.45 -59.11
C TYR A 242 -3.81 28.40 -58.11
N ALA A 243 -5.03 27.88 -58.26
CA ALA A 243 -5.53 26.78 -57.43
C ALA A 243 -4.70 25.50 -57.63
N ALA A 244 -4.33 25.18 -58.86
CA ALA A 244 -3.45 24.05 -59.16
C ALA A 244 -2.05 24.24 -58.56
N GLN A 245 -1.50 25.46 -58.61
CA GLN A 245 -0.25 25.80 -57.93
C GLN A 245 -0.37 25.60 -56.41
N CYS A 246 -1.47 26.05 -55.80
CA CYS A 246 -1.71 25.84 -54.36
C CYS A 246 -1.75 24.35 -54.00
N MET A 247 -2.44 23.54 -54.81
CA MET A 247 -2.46 22.07 -54.64
C MET A 247 -1.06 21.45 -54.71
N LEU A 248 -0.22 21.90 -55.66
CA LEU A 248 1.15 21.42 -55.78
C LEU A 248 2.00 21.82 -54.56
N VAL A 249 1.89 23.07 -54.10
CA VAL A 249 2.63 23.57 -52.93
C VAL A 249 2.31 22.74 -51.68
N PHE A 250 1.03 22.55 -51.35
CA PHE A 250 0.65 21.76 -50.18
C PHE A 250 0.88 20.26 -50.38
N GLY A 251 0.79 19.75 -51.61
CA GLY A 251 1.13 18.38 -51.95
C GLY A 251 2.61 18.07 -51.70
N PHE A 252 3.51 18.95 -52.13
CA PHE A 252 4.94 18.82 -51.85
C PHE A 252 5.28 19.02 -50.37
N ALA A 253 4.61 19.95 -49.69
CA ALA A 253 4.74 20.10 -48.24
C ALA A 253 4.34 18.81 -47.50
N ALA A 254 3.23 18.19 -47.90
CA ALA A 254 2.77 16.92 -47.34
C ALA A 254 3.75 15.76 -47.65
N ALA A 255 4.25 15.68 -48.88
CA ALA A 255 5.24 14.67 -49.27
C ALA A 255 6.54 14.81 -48.45
N ALA A 256 7.04 16.03 -48.25
CA ALA A 256 8.21 16.30 -47.42
C ALA A 256 7.99 15.89 -45.96
N LEU A 257 6.81 16.15 -45.40
CA LEU A 257 6.43 15.68 -44.07
C LEU A 257 6.39 14.16 -43.97
N GLU A 258 5.83 13.48 -44.97
CA GLU A 258 5.79 12.01 -44.99
C GLU A 258 7.20 11.39 -45.05
N VAL A 259 8.12 11.99 -45.81
CA VAL A 259 9.55 11.63 -45.79
C VAL A 259 10.17 11.93 -44.42
N GLY A 260 9.85 13.07 -43.82
CA GLY A 260 10.28 13.46 -42.47
C GLY A 260 9.78 12.49 -41.38
N PHE A 261 8.55 12.00 -41.52
CA PHE A 261 7.99 10.97 -40.64
C PHE A 261 8.64 9.61 -40.86
N GLY A 262 8.83 9.20 -42.12
CA GLY A 262 9.42 7.90 -42.47
C GLY A 262 10.89 7.77 -42.07
N SER A 263 11.64 8.87 -42.07
CA SER A 263 13.04 8.94 -41.62
C SER A 263 13.19 9.13 -40.11
N GLY A 264 12.10 9.40 -39.38
CA GLY A 264 12.13 9.71 -37.95
C GLY A 264 12.64 11.12 -37.61
N PHE A 265 12.87 11.98 -38.61
CA PHE A 265 13.30 13.37 -38.41
C PHE A 265 12.22 14.23 -37.73
N VAL A 266 10.95 13.95 -38.03
CA VAL A 266 9.78 14.51 -37.35
C VAL A 266 8.97 13.36 -36.77
N ARG A 267 8.54 13.48 -35.51
CA ARG A 267 7.70 12.46 -34.88
C ARG A 267 6.21 12.77 -35.09
N ARG A 268 5.45 11.78 -35.53
CA ARG A 268 3.97 11.85 -35.52
C ARG A 268 3.48 12.00 -34.08
N MET A 269 2.41 12.75 -33.87
CA MET A 269 1.80 12.83 -32.55
C MET A 269 1.15 11.48 -32.21
N ARG A 270 1.51 10.89 -31.08
CA ARG A 270 0.88 9.66 -30.58
C ARG A 270 -0.60 9.93 -30.29
N GLY A 271 -1.48 9.04 -30.74
CA GLY A 271 -2.85 9.04 -30.25
C GLY A 271 -2.82 8.61 -28.79
N SER A 272 -3.62 9.25 -27.93
CA SER A 272 -3.97 8.61 -26.66
C SER A 272 -4.78 7.37 -27.01
N ALA A 273 -4.13 6.21 -27.07
CA ALA A 273 -4.80 4.92 -27.14
C ALA A 273 -5.55 4.71 -25.82
N THR A 274 -6.68 5.39 -25.65
CA THR A 274 -7.74 4.96 -24.75
C THR A 274 -8.54 3.91 -25.52
N GLY A 275 -8.02 2.69 -25.54
CA GLY A 275 -8.67 1.52 -26.14
C GLY A 275 -8.33 0.34 -25.26
N GLY A 276 -9.29 -0.05 -24.41
CA GLY A 276 -9.09 -0.92 -23.27
C GLY A 276 -8.46 -2.27 -23.63
N ASP A 277 -7.34 -2.54 -22.96
CA ASP A 277 -6.98 -3.93 -22.68
C ASP A 277 -7.98 -4.45 -21.65
N GLY A 278 -8.92 -5.24 -22.18
CA GLY A 278 -9.77 -6.11 -21.39
C GLY A 278 -8.88 -6.99 -20.53
N GLN A 279 -8.83 -6.65 -19.25
CA GLN A 279 -8.31 -7.52 -18.22
C GLN A 279 -9.15 -8.80 -18.15
N GLN A 280 -8.41 -9.91 -18.09
CA GLN A 280 -8.76 -11.20 -17.47
C GLN A 280 -9.66 -12.14 -18.29
N GLN A 281 -8.99 -13.05 -19.01
CA GLN A 281 -9.37 -14.47 -19.01
C GLN A 281 -8.77 -15.15 -17.79
#